data_AF-A0A1A8S702-F1
#
_entry.id   AF-A0A1A8S702-F1
#
_cell.length_a   1.000
_cell.length_b   1.000
_cell.length_c   1.000
_cell.angle_alpha   90.00
_cell.angle_beta   90.00
_cell.angle_gamma   90.00
#
_symmetry.space_group_name_H-M   'P 1'
#
loop_
_entity.id
_entity.type
_entity.pdbx_description
1 polymer ?
#
loop_
_entity_poly.entity_id
_entity_poly.type
_entity_poly.pdbx_seq_one_letter_code
_entity_poly.pdbx_strand_id
1 'polypeptide(L)' 'GFLTSHIGGDVTLSCTHRSDAVRYYWYKQTLGQKLKLVSNSYKYEESGTFYDDFKDNPHFKLKTDHGKNQLQISDLRLSD' A
#
# COMPACT_ATOMS: atom_id res chain seq x y z
N GLY A 1 -13.49 2.43 -7.39
CA GLY A 1 -14.59 2.20 -6.44
C GLY A 1 -14.04 2.17 -5.03
N PHE A 2 -14.91 2.19 -4.02
CA PHE A 2 -14.50 2.11 -2.62
C PHE A 2 -14.30 0.66 -2.20
N LEU A 3 -13.25 0.40 -1.41
CA LEU A 3 -13.04 -0.86 -0.71
C LEU A 3 -13.46 -0.66 0.75
N THR A 4 -14.35 -1.52 1.26
CA THR A 4 -14.89 -1.42 2.62
C THR A 4 -14.65 -2.73 3.37
N SER A 5 -14.34 -2.63 4.64
CA SER A 5 -14.23 -3.76 5.57
C SER A 5 -14.61 -3.30 6.99
N HIS A 6 -14.75 -4.24 7.91
CA HIS A 6 -15.05 -3.94 9.32
C HIS A 6 -13.77 -3.58 10.09
N ILE A 7 -13.93 -2.91 11.23
CA ILE A 7 -12.81 -2.65 12.17
C ILE A 7 -12.20 -3.99 12.60
N GLY A 8 -10.88 -4.09 12.61
CA GLY A 8 -10.13 -5.32 12.87
C GLY A 8 -10.08 -6.29 11.67
N GLY A 9 -10.78 -6.00 10.58
CA GLY A 9 -10.72 -6.76 9.34
C GLY A 9 -9.54 -6.34 8.46
N ASP A 10 -9.43 -6.99 7.30
CA ASP A 10 -8.33 -6.76 6.36
C ASP A 10 -8.85 -6.18 5.03
N VAL A 11 -8.01 -5.39 4.36
CA VAL A 11 -8.21 -4.98 2.97
C VAL A 11 -6.92 -5.13 2.18
N THR A 12 -7.06 -5.39 0.88
CA THR A 12 -5.93 -5.39 -0.07
C THR A 12 -6.20 -4.37 -1.17
N LEU A 13 -5.41 -3.30 -1.19
CA LEU A 13 -5.38 -2.35 -2.29
C LEU A 13 -4.51 -2.93 -3.40
N SER A 14 -5.04 -3.02 -4.62
CA SER A 14 -4.33 -3.60 -5.76
C SER A 14 -4.06 -2.56 -6.84
N CYS A 15 -2.83 -2.50 -7.30
CA CYS A 15 -2.40 -1.73 -8.46
C CYS A 15 -1.78 -2.69 -9.48
N THR A 16 -2.37 -2.75 -10.67
CA THR A 16 -1.84 -3.56 -11.78
C THR A 16 -1.69 -2.66 -12.98
N HIS A 17 -0.49 -2.58 -13.55
CA HIS A 17 -0.26 -1.69 -14.68
C HIS A 17 0.69 -2.32 -15.70
N ARG A 18 0.29 -2.27 -16.98
CA ARG A 18 1.02 -2.87 -18.11
C ARG A 18 1.96 -1.89 -18.82
N SER A 19 2.09 -0.65 -18.36
CA SER A 19 2.94 0.35 -19.01
C SER A 19 4.43 0.16 -18.67
N ASP A 20 5.23 1.07 -19.22
CA ASP A 20 6.66 1.25 -18.96
C ASP A 20 6.99 1.79 -17.56
N ALA A 21 5.98 1.94 -16.68
CA ALA A 21 6.19 2.31 -15.29
C ALA A 21 7.20 1.36 -14.62
N VAL A 22 8.26 1.94 -14.06
CA VAL A 22 9.37 1.18 -13.46
C VAL A 22 9.19 1.02 -11.95
N ARG A 23 8.38 1.89 -11.33
CA ARG A 23 8.13 1.91 -9.89
C ARG A 23 6.66 2.09 -9.56
N TYR A 24 6.28 1.54 -8.41
CA TYR A 24 5.00 1.73 -7.76
C TYR A 24 5.18 2.55 -6.48
N TYR A 25 4.16 3.34 -6.15
CA TYR A 25 4.12 4.13 -4.92
C TYR A 25 2.73 3.98 -4.29
N TRP A 26 2.72 3.80 -2.97
CA TRP A 26 1.52 3.94 -2.15
C TRP A 26 1.62 5.20 -1.33
N TYR A 27 0.55 5.99 -1.36
CA TYR A 27 0.40 7.16 -0.52
C TYR A 27 -0.87 7.02 0.31
N LYS A 28 -0.79 7.45 1.57
CA LYS A 28 -1.95 7.63 2.46
C LYS A 28 -2.24 9.12 2.55
N GLN A 29 -3.51 9.49 2.39
CA GLN A 29 -3.97 10.86 2.56
C GLN A 29 -5.17 10.90 3.50
N THR A 30 -4.94 11.40 4.71
CA THR A 30 -6.02 11.77 5.62
C THR A 30 -6.64 13.09 5.15
N LEU A 31 -7.96 13.23 5.28
CA LEU A 31 -8.67 14.44 4.85
C LEU A 31 -8.07 15.69 5.52
N GLY A 32 -7.74 16.69 4.71
CA GLY A 32 -7.10 17.94 5.17
C GLY A 32 -5.61 17.84 5.49
N GLN A 33 -4.99 16.66 5.34
CA GLN A 33 -3.55 16.44 5.58
C GLN A 33 -2.77 16.29 4.27
N LYS A 34 -1.45 16.47 4.36
CA LYS A 34 -0.53 16.20 3.24
C LYS A 34 -0.44 14.70 2.97
N LEU A 35 -0.17 14.34 1.70
CA LEU A 35 0.13 12.97 1.30
C LEU A 35 1.35 12.46 2.08
N LYS A 36 1.21 11.28 2.69
CA LYS A 36 2.31 10.55 3.32
C LYS A 36 2.70 9.36 2.44
N LEU A 37 4.00 9.20 2.19
CA LEU A 37 4.52 8.05 1.46
C LEU A 37 4.46 6.81 2.36
N VAL A 38 3.74 5.78 1.92
CA VAL A 38 3.64 4.50 2.64
C VAL A 38 4.78 3.59 2.20
N SER A 39 4.85 3.32 0.89
CA SER A 39 5.87 2.45 0.33
C SER A 39 6.18 2.78 -1.13
N ASN A 40 7.33 2.30 -1.59
CA ASN A 40 7.59 2.14 -3.01
C ASN A 40 8.17 0.77 -3.32
N SER A 41 8.06 0.35 -4.57
CA SER A 41 8.73 -0.84 -5.07
C SER A 41 9.08 -0.68 -6.54
N TYR A 42 10.07 -1.43 -7.01
CA TYR A 42 10.28 -1.59 -8.45
C TYR A 42 9.33 -2.64 -9.02
N LYS A 43 9.04 -2.51 -10.32
CA LYS A 43 8.08 -3.38 -11.01
C LYS A 43 8.45 -4.85 -11.03
N TYR A 44 9.74 -5.15 -10.99
CA TYR A 44 10.30 -6.50 -11.10
C TYR A 44 10.93 -6.99 -9.80
N GLU A 45 10.79 -6.25 -8.70
CA GLU A 45 11.21 -6.70 -7.38
C GLU A 45 10.07 -7.43 -6.67
N GLU A 46 10.44 -8.40 -5.84
CA GLU A 46 9.51 -9.19 -5.01
C GLU A 46 9.21 -8.51 -3.66
N SER A 47 9.81 -7.34 -3.41
CA SER A 47 9.61 -6.56 -2.19
C SER A 47 9.60 -5.05 -2.48
N GLY A 48 9.33 -4.25 -1.45
CA GLY A 48 9.40 -2.80 -1.52
C GLY A 48 9.84 -2.19 -0.20
N THR A 49 10.13 -0.90 -0.23
CA THR A 49 10.58 -0.15 0.94
C THR A 49 9.39 0.58 1.56
N PHE A 50 9.19 0.41 2.86
CA PHE A 50 8.27 1.21 3.67
C PHE A 50 8.98 2.42 4.30
N TYR A 51 8.23 3.49 4.49
CA TYR A 51 8.75 4.78 4.98
C TYR A 51 8.04 5.24 6.26
N ASP A 52 8.72 6.07 7.04
CA ASP A 52 8.17 6.77 8.21
C ASP A 52 7.36 5.86 9.16
N ASP A 53 6.14 6.29 9.53
CA ASP A 53 5.19 5.59 10.42
C ASP A 53 4.77 4.19 9.90
N PHE A 54 5.08 3.87 8.65
CA PHE A 54 4.74 2.61 8.00
C PHE A 54 5.91 1.62 8.00
N LYS A 55 7.12 2.08 8.31
CA LYS A 55 8.30 1.22 8.41
C LYS A 55 8.17 0.28 9.61
N ASP A 56 8.48 -1.00 9.41
CA ASP A 56 8.43 -2.05 10.44
C ASP A 56 7.06 -2.23 11.12
N ASN A 57 5.99 -1.66 10.52
CA ASN A 57 4.63 -1.76 11.04
C ASN A 57 3.96 -3.03 10.48
N PRO A 58 3.66 -4.04 11.32
CA PRO A 58 3.13 -5.33 10.85
C PRO A 58 1.72 -5.22 10.25
N HIS A 59 1.04 -4.09 10.47
CA HIS A 59 -0.26 -3.75 9.89
C HIS A 59 -0.23 -3.65 8.37
N PHE A 60 0.92 -3.26 7.81
CA PHE A 60 1.11 -3.08 6.38
C PHE A 60 1.99 -4.17 5.80
N LYS A 61 1.55 -4.78 4.69
CA LYS A 61 2.33 -5.75 3.93
C LYS A 61 2.26 -5.43 2.46
N LEU A 62 3.41 -5.42 1.80
CA LEU A 62 3.51 -5.22 0.36
C LEU A 62 3.76 -6.57 -0.31
N LYS A 63 2.95 -6.91 -1.31
CA LYS A 63 3.20 -8.04 -2.22
C LYS A 63 3.38 -7.49 -3.62
N THR A 64 4.50 -7.81 -4.24
CA THR A 64 4.82 -7.38 -5.60
C THR A 64 5.08 -8.59 -6.47
N ASP A 65 4.60 -8.51 -7.71
CA ASP A 65 4.74 -9.58 -8.70
C ASP A 65 4.66 -8.96 -10.10
N HIS A 66 5.80 -8.87 -10.79
CA HIS A 66 5.92 -8.52 -12.22
C HIS A 66 4.77 -7.68 -12.80
N GLY A 67 4.69 -6.40 -12.43
CA GLY A 67 3.62 -5.50 -12.91
C GLY A 67 2.38 -5.40 -12.02
N LYS A 68 2.39 -6.10 -10.88
CA LYS A 68 1.40 -6.02 -9.80
C LYS A 68 2.05 -5.52 -8.54
N ASN A 69 1.34 -4.67 -7.83
CA ASN A 69 1.71 -4.20 -6.52
C ASN A 69 0.44 -4.17 -5.64
N GLN A 70 0.47 -4.93 -4.56
CA GLN A 70 -0.65 -5.09 -3.64
C GLN A 70 -0.23 -4.66 -2.24
N LEU A 71 -0.93 -3.67 -1.69
CA LEU A 71 -0.77 -3.25 -0.30
C LEU A 71 -1.90 -3.85 0.53
N GLN A 72 -1.55 -4.79 1.39
CA GLN A 72 -2.44 -5.34 2.40
C GLN A 72 -2.35 -4.50 3.67
N ILE A 73 -3.52 -4.14 4.20
CA ILE A 73 -3.72 -3.43 5.47
C ILE A 73 -4.55 -4.39 6.33
N SER A 74 -3.96 -4.91 7.39
CA SER A 74 -4.61 -5.88 8.30
C SER A 74 -5.10 -5.18 9.56
N ASP A 75 -5.98 -5.77 10.39
CA ASP A 75 -6.40 -5.16 11.67
C ASP A 75 -6.94 -3.71 11.55
N LEU A 76 -7.74 -3.43 10.52
CA LEU A 76 -8.16 -2.07 10.15
C LEU A 76 -8.65 -1.21 11.32
N ARG A 77 -8.19 0.06 11.35
CA ARG A 77 -8.51 1.02 12.40
C ARG A 77 -9.26 2.20 11.83
N LEU A 78 -9.98 2.95 12.67
CA LEU A 78 -10.70 4.17 12.26
C LEU A 78 -9.77 5.26 11.70
N SER A 79 -8.47 5.19 11.99
CA SER A 79 -7.45 6.09 11.45
C SER A 79 -6.98 5.74 10.04
N ASP A 80 -7.40 4.58 9.50
CA ASP A 80 -6.99 4.09 8.17
C ASP A 80 -7.80 4.66 7.01
#